data_AF-A0A5P1EH95-F1
#
_entry.id   AF-A0A5P1EH95-F1
#
_cell.length_a   1.000
_cell.length_b   1.000
_cell.length_c   1.000
_cell.angle_alpha   90.00
_cell.angle_beta   90.00
_cell.angle_gamma   90.00
#
_symmetry.space_group_name_H-M   'P 1'
#
loop_
_entity.id
_entity.type
_entity.pdbx_description
1 polymer ?
#
loop_
_entity_poly.entity_id
_entity_poly.type
_entity_poly.pdbx_seq_one_letter_code
_entity_poly.pdbx_strand_id
1 'polypeptide(L)'
;MARFFPVNNCLRMRFVLLRRNIYAYHVLFLRQFNGSPTKPRLSVFCSGKQLYAMLVDDQNKKTLFYASTSQKSIRGEPTCTTVEAAQRVGEELVNACKELNISEISSFDRNGFARGERMSAFEIPIAQHGFLLR
;
A
#
# COMPACT_ATOMS: atom_id res chain seq x y z
N MET A 1 -8.90 10.48 34.69
CA MET A 1 -7.85 9.65 34.05
C MET A 1 -8.29 9.34 32.63
N ALA A 2 -7.32 9.23 31.71
CA ALA A 2 -7.42 9.20 30.24
C ALA A 2 -7.74 10.56 29.59
N ARG A 3 -6.68 11.22 29.11
CA ARG A 3 -6.70 12.52 28.42
C ARG A 3 -7.21 12.31 26.99
N PHE A 4 -8.26 13.05 26.62
CA PHE A 4 -8.64 13.28 25.23
C PHE A 4 -7.48 14.00 24.54
N PHE A 5 -6.83 13.35 23.58
CA PHE A 5 -5.94 14.03 22.64
C PHE A 5 -6.81 14.67 21.55
N PRO A 6 -6.78 16.00 21.36
CA PRO A 6 -7.44 16.62 20.23
C PRO A 6 -6.63 16.27 18.97
N VAL A 7 -7.24 15.53 18.05
CA VAL A 7 -6.70 15.31 16.71
C VAL A 7 -6.79 16.65 16.00
N ASN A 8 -5.68 17.40 16.04
CA ASN A 8 -5.63 18.75 15.51
C ASN A 8 -5.91 18.75 14.00
N ASN A 9 -6.86 19.63 13.69
CA ASN A 9 -7.44 19.98 12.42
C ASN A 9 -6.41 20.65 11.48
N CYS A 10 -5.42 19.89 11.00
CA CYS A 10 -4.33 20.39 10.14
C CYS A 10 -4.23 19.64 8.79
N LEU A 11 -5.36 19.21 8.23
CA LEU A 11 -5.42 18.62 6.89
C LEU A 11 -6.45 19.30 5.97
N ARG A 12 -7.04 20.41 6.44
CA ARG A 12 -8.01 21.19 5.67
C ARG A 12 -7.40 22.47 5.10
N MET A 13 -6.29 22.36 4.36
CA MET A 13 -5.85 23.45 3.48
C MET A 13 -5.13 22.93 2.22
N ARG A 14 -5.61 23.44 1.08
CA ARG A 14 -5.07 23.35 -0.30
C ARG A 14 -5.44 22.12 -1.15
N PHE A 15 -6.73 21.77 -1.13
CA PHE A 15 -7.40 21.45 -2.40
C PHE A 15 -7.43 22.75 -3.23
N VAL A 16 -7.09 22.71 -4.51
CA VAL A 16 -6.94 23.85 -5.44
C VAL A 16 -5.55 24.52 -5.42
N LEU A 17 -4.58 23.90 -6.10
CA LEU A 17 -3.67 24.55 -7.07
C LEU A 17 -2.68 23.51 -7.61
N LEU A 18 -2.67 23.34 -8.94
CA LEU A 18 -1.75 22.55 -9.77
C LEU A 18 -1.73 21.03 -9.59
N ARG A 19 -1.59 20.33 -10.72
CA ARG A 19 -1.04 18.96 -10.83
C ARG A 19 0.36 18.95 -10.20
N ARG A 20 0.44 18.89 -8.87
CA ARG A 20 1.65 19.05 -8.07
C ARG A 20 2.39 17.73 -7.99
N ASN A 21 3.58 17.74 -8.59
CA ASN A 21 4.65 16.74 -8.55
C ASN A 21 4.41 15.57 -7.56
N ILE A 22 3.90 14.43 -8.06
CA ILE A 22 3.60 13.21 -7.27
C ILE A 22 4.83 12.74 -6.48
N TYR A 23 6.02 12.95 -7.05
CA TYR A 23 7.29 12.68 -6.39
C TYR A 23 7.48 13.49 -5.10
N ALA A 24 7.08 14.77 -5.09
CA ALA A 24 7.19 15.60 -3.89
C ALA A 24 6.24 15.12 -2.79
N TYR A 25 5.02 14.69 -3.13
CA TYR A 25 4.09 14.07 -2.17
C TYR A 25 4.68 12.79 -1.58
N HIS A 26 5.17 11.89 -2.44
CA HIS A 26 5.78 10.64 -2.00
C HIS A 26 6.97 10.89 -1.06
N VAL A 27 7.89 11.79 -1.43
CA VAL A 27 9.04 12.14 -0.59
C VAL A 27 8.60 12.73 0.76
N LEU A 28 7.54 13.55 0.79
CA LEU A 28 7.01 14.08 2.05
C LEU A 28 6.37 12.98 2.91
N PHE A 29 5.63 12.06 2.30
CA PHE A 29 5.06 10.89 2.99
C PHE A 29 6.16 10.04 3.62
N LEU A 30 7.20 9.70 2.86
CA LEU A 30 8.34 8.92 3.36
C LEU A 30 9.09 9.57 4.52
N ARG A 31 9.09 10.91 4.62
CA ARG A 31 9.74 11.61 5.74
C ARG A 31 8.96 11.48 7.05
N GLN A 32 7.66 11.20 6.98
CA GLN A 32 6.79 11.10 8.14
C GLN A 32 6.70 9.67 8.67
N PHE A 33 6.83 8.67 7.81
CA PHE A 33 6.63 7.26 8.14
C PHE A 33 7.91 6.45 7.96
N ASN A 34 8.41 5.88 9.06
CA ASN A 34 9.52 4.94 9.03
C ASN A 34 8.97 3.52 9.25
N GLY A 35 9.11 2.64 8.26
CA GLY A 35 8.83 1.21 8.41
C GLY A 35 9.91 0.49 9.23
N SER A 36 9.50 -0.40 10.13
CA SER A 36 10.38 -1.34 10.85
C SER A 36 10.19 -2.77 10.32
N PRO A 37 11.06 -3.74 10.65
CA PRO A 37 10.84 -5.13 10.23
C PRO A 37 9.54 -5.72 10.79
N THR A 38 9.08 -5.25 11.96
CA THR A 38 7.82 -5.68 12.59
C THR A 38 6.60 -4.93 12.08
N LYS A 39 6.78 -3.68 11.66
CA LYS A 39 5.75 -2.80 11.11
C LYS A 39 6.25 -2.12 9.84
N PRO A 40 6.35 -2.87 8.72
CA PRO A 40 6.90 -2.35 7.49
C PRO A 40 5.94 -1.36 6.82
N ARG A 41 6.48 -0.61 5.88
CA ARG A 41 5.73 0.32 5.04
C ARG A 41 5.25 -0.39 3.79
N LEU A 42 3.96 -0.25 3.48
CA LEU A 42 3.37 -0.74 2.24
C LEU A 42 3.31 0.39 1.22
N SER A 43 4.00 0.20 0.10
CA SER A 43 3.97 1.12 -1.04
C SER A 43 3.33 0.45 -2.23
N VAL A 44 2.28 1.08 -2.79
CA VAL A 44 1.54 0.54 -3.93
C VAL A 44 1.49 1.56 -5.05
N PHE A 45 1.87 1.11 -6.24
CA PHE A 45 1.80 1.89 -7.46
C PHE A 45 0.87 1.22 -8.45
N CYS A 46 -0.15 1.95 -8.88
CA CYS A 46 -1.12 1.48 -9.86
C CYS A 46 -1.03 2.35 -11.13
N SER A 47 -0.56 1.76 -12.22
CA SER A 47 -0.58 2.36 -13.55
C SER A 47 -1.85 1.92 -14.30
N GLY A 48 -2.15 2.47 -15.47
CA GLY A 48 -3.28 2.05 -16.31
C GLY A 48 -3.25 0.56 -16.72
N LYS A 49 -2.06 -0.06 -16.73
CA LYS A 49 -1.88 -1.46 -17.18
C LYS A 49 -1.55 -2.45 -16.07
N GLN A 50 -0.82 -2.00 -15.05
CA GLN A 50 -0.17 -2.88 -14.08
C GLN A 50 -0.28 -2.30 -12.67
N LEU A 51 -0.24 -3.18 -11.68
CA LEU A 51 -0.13 -2.83 -10.27
C LEU A 51 1.13 -3.47 -9.69
N TYR A 52 1.81 -2.71 -8.85
CA TYR A 52 3.03 -3.09 -8.15
C TYR A 52 2.82 -2.83 -6.66
N ALA A 53 3.10 -3.82 -5.83
CA ALA A 53 3.02 -3.72 -4.38
C ALA A 53 4.36 -4.10 -3.77
N MET A 54 4.82 -3.29 -2.81
CA MET A 54 6.09 -3.51 -2.12
C MET A 54 5.89 -3.32 -0.62
N LEU A 55 6.42 -4.27 0.15
CA LEU A 55 6.53 -4.17 1.60
C LEU A 55 7.99 -3.88 1.93
N VAL A 56 8.26 -2.73 2.54
CA VAL A 56 9.61 -2.21 2.73
C VAL A 56 9.90 -2.00 4.22
N ASP A 57 11.05 -2.48 4.65
CA ASP A 57 11.67 -2.14 5.91
C ASP A 57 12.67 -1.00 5.68
N ASP A 58 12.32 0.20 6.15
CA ASP A 58 13.14 1.40 5.97
C ASP A 58 14.34 1.43 6.92
N GLN A 59 14.31 0.70 8.04
CA GLN A 59 15.45 0.61 8.97
C GLN A 59 16.61 -0.17 8.35
N ASN A 60 16.29 -1.35 7.82
CA ASN A 60 17.27 -2.23 7.18
C ASN A 60 17.41 -1.95 5.67
N LYS A 61 16.65 -1.00 5.12
CA LYS A 61 16.59 -0.65 3.69
C LYS A 61 16.36 -1.89 2.80
N LYS A 62 15.50 -2.80 3.26
CA LYS A 62 15.24 -4.08 2.60
C LYS A 62 13.78 -4.18 2.18
N THR A 63 13.55 -4.66 0.97
CA THR A 63 12.22 -5.05 0.52
C THR A 63 11.92 -6.45 1.06
N LEU A 64 10.88 -6.56 1.89
CA LEU A 64 10.43 -7.82 2.49
C LEU A 64 9.55 -8.62 1.52
N PHE A 65 8.73 -7.91 0.74
CA PHE A 65 7.85 -8.51 -0.25
C PHE A 65 7.74 -7.60 -1.47
N TYR A 66 7.70 -8.21 -2.65
CA TYR A 66 7.46 -7.53 -3.92
C TYR A 66 6.57 -8.41 -4.80
N ALA A 67 5.47 -7.84 -5.26
CA ALA A 67 4.62 -8.51 -6.23
C ALA A 67 4.09 -7.53 -7.29
N SER A 68 3.82 -8.09 -8.47
CA SER A 68 3.26 -7.32 -9.58
C SER A 68 2.28 -8.15 -10.39
N THR A 69 1.29 -7.49 -10.98
CA THR A 69 0.31 -8.13 -11.88
C THR A 69 0.91 -8.68 -13.17
N SER A 70 2.21 -8.48 -13.40
CA SER A 70 2.95 -9.01 -14.55
C SER A 70 3.67 -10.32 -14.26
N GLN A 71 3.80 -10.70 -12.98
CA GLN A 71 4.43 -11.96 -12.60
C GLN A 71 3.56 -13.14 -13.07
N LYS A 72 4.25 -14.21 -13.49
CA LYS A 72 3.59 -15.42 -13.99
C LYS A 72 2.74 -16.11 -12.90
N SER A 73 3.22 -16.11 -11.65
CA SER A 73 2.49 -16.65 -10.49
C SER A 73 1.11 -15.99 -10.31
N ILE A 74 1.06 -14.67 -10.50
CA ILE A 74 -0.16 -13.88 -10.35
C ILE A 74 -1.10 -14.01 -11.55
N ARG A 75 -0.56 -13.95 -12.78
CA ARG A 75 -1.40 -14.02 -14.01
C ARG A 75 -2.08 -15.37 -14.17
N GLY A 76 -1.37 -16.45 -13.85
CA GLY A 76 -1.83 -17.82 -14.09
C GLY A 76 -2.10 -18.12 -15.56
N GLU A 77 -2.63 -19.32 -15.81
CA GLU A 77 -3.10 -19.77 -17.13
C GLU A 77 -4.52 -20.34 -17.00
N PRO A 78 -5.53 -19.83 -17.73
CA PRO A 78 -5.47 -18.70 -18.67
C PRO A 78 -5.21 -17.35 -17.97
N THR A 79 -4.78 -16.34 -18.74
CA THR A 79 -4.44 -15.01 -18.22
C THR A 79 -5.68 -14.37 -17.57
N CYS A 80 -5.59 -14.09 -16.27
CA CYS A 80 -6.66 -13.42 -15.53
C CYS A 80 -6.82 -11.95 -15.92
N THR A 81 -7.96 -11.38 -15.56
CA THR A 81 -8.22 -9.94 -15.75
C THR A 81 -7.28 -9.10 -14.88
N THR A 82 -7.07 -7.84 -15.26
CA THR A 82 -6.19 -6.94 -14.49
C THR A 82 -6.70 -6.64 -13.07
N VAL A 83 -8.02 -6.80 -12.83
CA VAL A 83 -8.67 -6.65 -11.53
C VAL A 83 -8.45 -7.89 -10.66
N GLU A 84 -8.69 -9.10 -11.21
CA GLU A 84 -8.40 -10.36 -10.52
C GLU A 84 -6.90 -10.50 -10.20
N ALA A 85 -6.03 -10.10 -11.13
CA ALA A 85 -4.59 -10.06 -10.88
C ALA A 85 -4.26 -9.17 -9.67
N ALA A 86 -4.88 -7.99 -9.56
CA ALA A 86 -4.65 -7.09 -8.43
C ALA A 86 -5.15 -7.68 -7.10
N GLN A 87 -6.27 -8.39 -7.12
CA GLN A 87 -6.76 -9.11 -5.95
C GLN A 87 -5.77 -10.20 -5.52
N ARG A 88 -5.27 -11.02 -6.45
CA ARG A 88 -4.26 -12.05 -6.18
C ARG A 88 -2.97 -11.46 -5.60
N VAL A 89 -2.53 -10.29 -6.06
CA VAL A 89 -1.38 -9.59 -5.45
C VAL A 89 -1.66 -9.26 -3.98
N GLY A 90 -2.89 -8.84 -3.65
CA GLY A 90 -3.28 -8.57 -2.27
C GLY A 90 -3.32 -9.85 -1.41
N GLU A 91 -3.76 -10.97 -1.97
CA GLU A 91 -3.75 -12.28 -1.30
C GLU A 91 -2.32 -12.79 -1.06
N GLU A 92 -1.42 -12.70 -2.05
CA GLU A 92 0.00 -13.03 -1.88
C GLU A 92 0.66 -12.14 -0.83
N LEU A 93 0.31 -10.86 -0.77
CA LEU A 93 0.83 -9.96 0.26
C LEU A 93 0.41 -10.41 1.67
N VAL A 94 -0.86 -10.80 1.84
CA VAL A 94 -1.35 -11.32 3.13
C VAL A 94 -0.62 -12.61 3.51
N ASN A 95 -0.38 -13.51 2.56
CA ASN A 95 0.37 -14.74 2.81
C ASN A 95 1.82 -14.44 3.21
N ALA A 96 2.49 -13.54 2.48
CA ALA A 96 3.85 -13.12 2.82
C ALA A 96 3.93 -12.47 4.20
N CYS A 97 2.93 -11.66 4.58
CA CYS A 97 2.88 -11.07 5.92
C CYS A 97 2.72 -12.13 7.02
N LYS A 98 1.90 -13.17 6.78
CA LYS A 98 1.76 -14.29 7.71
C LYS A 98 3.05 -15.09 7.87
N GLU A 99 3.73 -15.39 6.76
CA GLU A 99 5.01 -16.11 6.77
C GLU A 99 6.11 -15.34 7.51
N LEU A 100 6.12 -14.02 7.33
CA LEU A 100 7.08 -13.11 7.99
C LEU A 100 6.64 -12.69 9.40
N ASN A 101 5.51 -13.19 9.90
CA ASN A 101 4.92 -12.84 11.21
C ASN A 101 4.71 -11.32 11.41
N ILE A 102 4.30 -10.62 10.35
CA ILE A 102 4.00 -9.19 10.38
C ILE A 102 2.55 -9.01 10.80
N SER A 103 2.33 -8.38 11.95
CA SER A 103 1.00 -8.19 12.54
C SER A 103 0.35 -6.87 12.16
N GLU A 104 1.12 -5.85 11.80
CA GLU A 104 0.62 -4.52 11.51
C GLU A 104 1.47 -3.86 10.42
N ILE A 105 0.83 -3.07 9.55
CA ILE A 105 1.49 -2.25 8.54
C ILE A 105 1.51 -0.82 9.06
N SER A 106 2.69 -0.20 9.16
CA SER A 106 2.80 1.14 9.78
C SER A 106 2.13 2.23 8.96
N SER A 107 2.19 2.08 7.64
CA SER A 107 1.79 3.10 6.69
C SER A 107 1.48 2.48 5.33
N PHE A 108 0.45 3.02 4.69
CA PHE A 108 0.00 2.58 3.37
C PHE A 108 0.06 3.75 2.39
N ASP A 109 1.07 3.74 1.53
CA ASP A 109 1.26 4.73 0.48
C ASP A 109 0.62 4.26 -0.83
N ARG A 110 -0.33 5.05 -1.35
CA ARG A 110 -0.96 4.84 -2.66
C ARG A 110 -0.28 5.65 -3.77
N ASN A 111 0.84 6.29 -3.44
CA ASN A 111 1.72 7.03 -4.34
C ASN A 111 1.00 8.14 -5.12
N GLY A 112 -0.01 8.77 -4.52
CA GLY A 112 -0.76 9.89 -5.11
C GLY A 112 -1.74 9.54 -6.23
N PHE A 113 -2.00 8.26 -6.52
CA PHE A 113 -2.95 7.86 -7.56
C PHE A 113 -4.37 7.68 -7.02
N ALA A 114 -5.37 8.06 -7.83
CA ALA A 114 -6.78 7.97 -7.49
C ALA A 114 -7.24 6.50 -7.38
N ARG A 115 -8.23 6.27 -6.49
CA ARG A 115 -8.88 4.96 -6.31
C ARG A 115 -9.59 4.57 -7.60
N GLY A 116 -9.16 3.47 -8.20
CA GLY A 116 -9.87 2.78 -9.27
C GLY A 116 -10.19 1.34 -8.86
N GLU A 117 -10.95 0.63 -9.70
CA GLU A 117 -11.41 -0.73 -9.42
C GLU A 117 -10.27 -1.70 -9.07
N ARG A 118 -9.12 -1.57 -9.73
CA ARG A 118 -7.93 -2.40 -9.46
C ARG A 118 -7.31 -2.13 -8.10
N MET A 119 -7.23 -0.87 -7.68
CA MET A 119 -6.73 -0.51 -6.35
C MET A 119 -7.69 -1.01 -5.28
N SER A 120 -9.00 -0.86 -5.52
CA SER A 120 -10.02 -1.41 -4.62
C SER A 120 -9.95 -2.93 -4.53
N ALA A 121 -9.76 -3.63 -5.65
CA ALA A 121 -9.60 -5.09 -5.67
C ALA A 121 -8.38 -5.56 -4.88
N PHE A 122 -7.25 -4.84 -4.96
CA PHE A 122 -6.08 -5.10 -4.14
C PHE A 122 -6.31 -4.82 -2.64
N GLU A 123 -7.08 -3.79 -2.29
CA GLU A 123 -7.36 -3.41 -0.90
C GLU A 123 -8.33 -4.38 -0.18
N ILE A 124 -9.23 -5.06 -0.91
CA ILE A 124 -10.22 -6.00 -0.33
C ILE A 124 -9.58 -7.10 0.53
N PRO A 125 -8.65 -7.94 0.02
CA PRO A 125 -8.06 -9.03 0.81
C PRO A 125 -7.25 -8.51 2.01
N ILE A 126 -6.59 -7.35 1.86
CA ILE A 126 -5.79 -6.72 2.91
C ILE A 126 -6.70 -6.20 4.04
N ALA A 127 -7.85 -5.60 3.68
CA ALA A 127 -8.84 -5.15 4.64
C ALA A 127 -9.50 -6.32 5.39
N GLN A 128 -9.78 -7.43 4.69
CA GLN A 128 -10.31 -8.65 5.33
C GLN A 128 -9.35 -9.24 6.37
N HIS A 129 -8.03 -9.12 6.15
CA HIS A 129 -7.04 -9.56 7.12
C HIS A 129 -6.85 -8.60 8.30
N GLY A 130 -7.28 -7.34 8.16
CA GLY A 130 -7.22 -6.32 9.23
C GLY A 130 -6.00 -5.41 9.18
N PHE A 131 -5.19 -5.44 8.12
CA PHE A 131 -4.02 -4.55 7.98
C PHE A 131 -4.38 -3.11 7.60
N LEU A 132 -5.59 -2.87 7.07
CA LEU A 132 -6.08 -1.53 6.76
C LEU A 132 -7.36 -1.25 7.54
N LEU A 133 -7.35 -0.15 8.30
CA LEU A 133 -8.56 0.42 8.90
C LEU A 133 -9.37 1.11 7.80
N ARG A 134 -10.61 0.67 7.58
CA ARG A 134 -11.49 1.18 6.54
C ARG A 134 -12.29 2.39 7.01
#